data_AF-A0A3B9GL40-F1
#
_entry.id   AF-A0A3B9GL40-F1
#
_cell.length_a   1.000
_cell.length_b   1.000
_cell.length_c   1.000
_cell.angle_alpha   90.00
_cell.angle_beta   90.00
_cell.angle_gamma   90.00
#
_symmetry.space_group_name_H-M   'P 1'
#
loop_
_entity.id
_entity.type
_entity.pdbx_description
1 polymer ?
#
loop_
_entity_poly.entity_id
_entity_poly.type
_entity_poly.pdbx_seq_one_letter_code
_entity_poly.pdbx_strand_id
1 'polypeptide(L)'
;MGGERSEEIEVIPAQVIVKVHVRAKKKPCSCDDFVGNDEPAILSAPATAKIAPGSLFFNAAAAFFIVSKFADAMPFYRQEKCSLAWGCH
;
A
#
# COMPACT_ATOMS: atom_id res chain seq x y z
N MET A 1 6.39 -0.76 49.08
CA MET A 1 5.15 -0.25 48.47
C MET A 1 4.99 -0.96 47.13
N GLY A 2 4.03 -1.89 47.05
CA GLY A 2 3.73 -2.61 45.81
C GLY A 2 2.67 -1.81 45.03
N GLY A 3 2.94 -1.53 43.75
CA GLY A 3 1.96 -0.91 42.87
C GLY A 3 1.06 -1.97 42.25
N GLU A 4 -0.25 -1.80 42.37
CA GLU A 4 -1.21 -2.57 41.58
C GLU A 4 -1.14 -2.10 40.13
N ARG A 5 -0.97 -3.07 39.21
CA ARG A 5 -1.07 -2.86 37.78
C ARG A 5 -2.37 -3.46 37.31
N SER A 6 -3.18 -2.66 36.63
CA SER A 6 -4.36 -3.11 35.90
C SER A 6 -4.07 -2.97 34.41
N GLU A 7 -4.36 -4.02 33.66
CA GLU A 7 -4.25 -4.06 32.20
C GLU A 7 -5.64 -4.21 31.61
N GLU A 8 -5.92 -3.43 30.58
CA GLU A 8 -7.17 -3.51 29.82
C GLU A 8 -6.83 -3.65 28.34
N ILE A 9 -7.56 -4.53 27.64
CA ILE A 9 -7.34 -4.82 26.22
C ILE A 9 -8.42 -4.10 25.42
N GLU A 10 -8.02 -3.07 24.68
CA GLU A 10 -8.85 -2.43 23.68
C GLU A 10 -8.60 -3.06 22.30
N VAL A 11 -9.67 -3.50 21.64
CA VAL A 11 -9.59 -4.03 20.27
C VAL A 11 -10.03 -2.94 19.29
N ILE A 12 -9.07 -2.39 18.55
CA ILE A 12 -9.34 -1.43 17.48
C ILE A 12 -9.71 -2.21 16.20
N PRO A 13 -10.86 -1.94 15.56
CA PRO A 13 -11.27 -2.65 14.37
C PRO A 13 -10.38 -2.34 13.15
N ALA A 14 -10.49 -3.18 12.11
CA ALA A 14 -9.72 -3.05 10.89
C ALA A 14 -9.89 -1.66 10.24
N GLN A 15 -8.77 -1.01 9.92
CA GLN A 15 -8.74 0.29 9.25
C GLN A 15 -8.35 0.13 7.77
N VAL A 16 -9.10 0.79 6.89
CA VAL A 16 -8.78 0.86 5.46
C VAL A 16 -8.18 2.23 5.16
N ILE A 17 -6.96 2.23 4.62
CA ILE A 17 -6.24 3.44 4.25
C ILE A 17 -5.81 3.40 2.78
N VAL A 18 -5.92 4.55 2.12
CA VAL A 18 -5.43 4.73 0.74
C VAL A 18 -4.04 5.35 0.80
N LYS A 19 -3.00 4.56 0.46
CA LYS A 19 -1.62 5.05 0.38
C LYS A 19 -1.34 5.60 -1.03
N VAL A 20 -1.17 6.92 -1.11
CA VAL A 20 -0.82 7.61 -2.36
C VAL A 20 0.70 7.76 -2.46
N HIS A 21 1.31 7.06 -3.43
CA HIS A 21 2.74 7.20 -3.70
C HIS A 21 2.96 8.26 -4.78
N VAL A 22 3.40 9.46 -4.36
CA VAL A 22 3.79 10.54 -5.28
C VAL A 22 5.24 10.33 -5.70
N ARG A 23 5.50 10.29 -7.02
CA ARG A 23 6.86 10.20 -7.55
C ARG A 23 7.27 11.51 -8.18
N ALA A 24 8.38 12.05 -7.71
CA ALA A 24 9.00 13.21 -8.33
C ALA A 24 9.64 12.78 -9.66
N LYS A 25 9.22 13.43 -10.75
CA LYS A 25 9.92 13.39 -12.02
C LYS A 25 11.05 14.42 -11.95
N LYS A 26 12.31 13.97 -11.97
CA LYS A 26 13.44 14.90 -11.98
C LYS A 26 13.62 15.42 -13.40
N LYS A 27 13.67 16.74 -13.56
CA LYS A 27 14.21 17.40 -14.76
C LYS A 27 15.74 17.30 -14.71
N PRO A 28 16.43 17.35 -15.85
CA PRO A 28 17.89 17.41 -15.87
C PRO A 28 18.30 18.76 -15.28
N CYS A 29 19.41 18.80 -14.55
CA CYS A 29 19.94 20.11 -14.15
C CYS A 29 20.44 20.87 -15.38
N SER A 30 20.36 22.20 -15.34
CA SER A 30 20.97 23.12 -16.32
C SER A 30 22.50 23.19 -16.19
N CYS A 31 23.11 22.12 -15.70
CA CYS A 31 24.53 21.95 -15.45
C CYS A 31 25.18 21.52 -16.78
N ASP A 32 26.38 22.03 -17.08
CA ASP A 32 27.04 21.81 -18.39
C ASP A 32 27.20 20.32 -18.77
N ASP A 33 27.22 19.41 -17.78
CA ASP A 33 27.27 17.95 -17.98
C ASP A 33 26.05 17.34 -18.70
N PHE A 34 24.91 18.05 -18.75
CA PHE A 34 23.68 17.59 -19.42
C PHE A 34 23.45 18.26 -20.79
N VAL A 35 24.26 19.25 -21.17
CA VAL A 35 24.17 19.96 -22.45
C VAL A 35 25.00 19.18 -23.49
N GLY A 36 24.44 18.09 -24.03
CA GLY A 36 25.08 17.33 -25.11
C GLY A 36 24.83 15.82 -25.14
N ASN A 37 24.17 15.26 -24.12
CA ASN A 37 23.77 13.86 -24.13
C ASN A 37 22.33 13.70 -24.67
N ASP A 38 22.16 12.90 -25.72
CA ASP A 38 20.88 12.50 -26.34
C ASP A 38 20.04 11.55 -25.45
N GLU A 39 20.17 11.65 -24.13
CA GLU A 39 19.41 10.80 -23.19
C GLU A 39 18.15 11.50 -22.67
N PRO A 40 17.03 10.77 -22.53
CA PRO A 40 15.73 11.37 -22.26
C PRO A 40 15.75 12.11 -20.92
N ALA A 41 15.54 13.42 -21.01
CA ALA A 41 15.63 14.44 -19.98
C ALA A 41 14.70 14.28 -18.75
N ILE A 42 14.08 13.13 -18.50
CA ILE A 42 13.20 12.94 -17.34
C ILE A 42 13.47 11.58 -16.71
N LEU A 43 14.32 11.55 -15.68
CA LEU A 43 14.51 10.37 -14.85
C LEU A 43 13.35 10.25 -13.85
N SER A 44 12.58 9.18 -13.98
CA SER A 44 11.54 8.78 -13.03
C SER A 44 11.95 7.54 -12.27
N ALA A 45 11.76 7.54 -10.96
CA ALA A 45 11.97 6.33 -10.15
C ALA A 45 10.97 5.22 -10.58
N PRO A 46 11.44 3.96 -10.68
CA PRO A 46 10.60 2.83 -11.05
C PRO A 46 9.50 2.59 -10.01
N ALA A 47 8.44 1.92 -10.45
CA ALA A 47 7.35 1.56 -9.55
C ALA A 47 7.73 0.48 -8.58
N THR A 48 7.27 0.60 -7.33
CA THR A 48 7.22 -0.55 -6.43
C THR A 48 6.42 -1.65 -7.14
N ALA A 49 7.06 -2.81 -7.30
CA ALA A 49 6.43 -3.96 -7.92
C ALA A 49 5.17 -4.35 -7.12
N LYS A 50 4.04 -4.46 -7.83
CA LYS A 50 2.79 -4.95 -7.27
C LYS A 50 2.54 -6.37 -7.75
N ILE A 51 1.92 -7.18 -6.89
CA ILE A 51 1.47 -8.54 -7.26
C ILE A 51 0.54 -8.47 -8.48
N ALA A 52 -0.37 -7.50 -8.49
CA ALA A 52 -1.20 -7.16 -9.64
C ALA A 52 -0.80 -5.76 -10.18
N PRO A 53 -0.16 -5.67 -11.35
CA PRO A 53 0.20 -4.38 -11.93
C PRO A 53 -1.06 -3.57 -12.25
N GLY A 54 -1.08 -2.29 -11.87
CA GLY A 54 -2.22 -1.40 -12.07
C GLY A 54 -3.35 -1.53 -11.02
N SER A 55 -3.27 -2.46 -10.07
CA SER A 55 -4.30 -2.57 -9.02
C SER A 55 -4.27 -1.40 -8.05
N LEU A 56 -5.44 -1.03 -7.52
CA LEU A 56 -5.54 -0.11 -6.39
C LEU A 56 -4.96 -0.72 -5.11
N PHE A 57 -5.12 -2.04 -4.96
CA PHE A 57 -4.59 -2.78 -3.81
C PHE A 57 -3.07 -2.66 -3.70
N PHE A 58 -2.61 -2.45 -2.47
CA PHE A 58 -1.23 -2.64 -2.09
C PHE A 58 -0.95 -4.12 -1.84
N ASN A 59 0.30 -4.57 -1.93
CA ASN A 59 0.64 -5.99 -1.76
C ASN A 59 0.19 -6.55 -0.40
N ALA A 60 0.23 -5.73 0.66
CA ALA A 60 -0.28 -6.14 1.97
C ALA A 60 -1.81 -6.35 1.98
N ALA A 61 -2.58 -5.54 1.24
CA ALA A 61 -4.02 -5.73 1.12
C ALA A 61 -4.34 -6.99 0.31
N ALA A 62 -3.59 -7.26 -0.77
CA ALA A 62 -3.72 -8.51 -1.50
C ALA A 62 -3.37 -9.73 -0.62
N ALA A 63 -2.30 -9.64 0.18
CA ALA A 63 -1.93 -10.69 1.12
C ALA A 63 -3.03 -10.93 2.17
N PHE A 64 -3.67 -9.89 2.68
CA PHE A 64 -4.79 -10.02 3.62
C PHE A 64 -5.94 -10.86 3.04
N PHE A 65 -6.37 -10.60 1.80
CA PHE A 65 -7.44 -11.38 1.17
C PHE A 65 -7.03 -12.82 0.87
N ILE A 66 -5.77 -13.04 0.45
CA ILE A 66 -5.23 -14.38 0.19
C ILE A 66 -5.18 -15.17 1.51
N VAL A 67 -4.63 -14.61 2.57
CA VAL A 67 -4.58 -15.26 3.90
C VAL A 67 -6.00 -15.53 4.39
N SER A 68 -6.90 -14.55 4.33
CA SER A 68 -8.31 -14.72 4.71
C SER A 68 -8.98 -15.86 3.93
N LYS A 69 -8.63 -16.04 2.65
CA LYS A 69 -9.20 -17.11 1.81
C LYS A 69 -8.68 -18.48 2.17
N PHE A 70 -7.36 -18.62 2.35
CA PHE A 70 -6.70 -19.92 2.45
C PHE A 70 -6.39 -20.35 3.88
N ALA A 71 -6.03 -19.43 4.77
CA ALA A 71 -5.79 -19.71 6.18
C ALA A 71 -7.10 -19.69 6.99
N ASP A 72 -7.92 -18.65 6.79
CA ASP A 72 -9.17 -18.48 7.55
C ASP A 72 -10.41 -19.06 6.85
N ALA A 73 -10.22 -19.70 5.68
CA ALA A 73 -11.27 -20.30 4.85
C ALA A 73 -12.44 -19.35 4.52
N MET A 74 -12.22 -18.04 4.54
CA MET A 74 -13.27 -17.05 4.27
C MET A 74 -13.60 -17.01 2.77
N PRO A 75 -14.86 -17.22 2.38
CA PRO A 75 -15.23 -17.21 0.97
C PRO A 75 -15.23 -15.79 0.38
N PHE A 76 -14.93 -15.66 -0.91
CA PHE A 76 -14.75 -14.36 -1.57
C PHE A 76 -15.98 -13.46 -1.52
N TYR A 77 -17.20 -14.00 -1.63
CA TYR A 77 -18.43 -13.21 -1.51
C TYR A 77 -18.58 -12.56 -0.12
N ARG A 78 -18.01 -13.16 0.93
CA ARG A 78 -18.01 -12.58 2.27
C ARG A 78 -16.94 -11.50 2.39
N GLN A 79 -15.76 -11.75 1.82
CA GLN A 79 -14.69 -10.75 1.77
C GLN A 79 -15.13 -9.50 0.99
N GLU A 80 -15.89 -9.65 -0.09
CA GLU A 80 -16.49 -8.55 -0.85
C GLU A 80 -17.44 -7.71 0.03
N LYS A 81 -18.34 -8.36 0.78
CA LYS A 81 -19.22 -7.67 1.72
C LYS A 81 -18.45 -6.93 2.82
N CYS A 82 -17.38 -7.52 3.34
CA CYS A 82 -16.49 -6.85 4.31
C CYS A 82 -15.80 -5.63 3.69
N SER A 83 -15.31 -5.75 2.46
CA SER A 83 -14.69 -4.64 1.73
C SER A 83 -15.67 -3.48 1.53
N LEU A 84 -16.93 -3.77 1.17
CA LEU A 84 -17.99 -2.78 1.05
C LEU A 84 -18.31 -2.10 2.39
N ALA A 85 -18.39 -2.88 3.47
CA ALA A 85 -18.63 -2.33 4.81
C ALA A 85 -17.51 -1.39 5.26
N TRP A 86 -16.28 -1.63 4.81
CA TRP A 86 -15.14 -0.74 5.06
C TRP A 86 -15.04 0.45 4.09
N GLY A 87 -15.97 0.56 3.14
CA GLY A 87 -15.98 1.63 2.16
C GLY A 87 -14.92 1.51 1.07
N CYS A 88 -14.34 0.34 0.85
CA CYS A 88 -13.46 0.08 -0.30
C CYS A 88 -14.33 -0.09 -1.56
N HIS A 89 -14.24 0.86 -2.51
CA HIS A 89 -14.89 0.86 -3.83
C HIS A 89 -13.88 1.20 -4.93
#